data_AF-A0A7S8ISC3-F1
#
_entry.id   AF-A0A7S8ISC3-F1
#
_cell.length_a   1.000
_cell.length_b   1.000
_cell.length_c   1.000
_cell.angle_alpha   90.00
_cell.angle_beta   90.00
_cell.angle_gamma   90.00
#
_symmetry.space_group_name_H-M   'P 1'
#
loop_
_entity.id
_entity.type
_entity.pdbx_description
1 polymer ?
#
loop_
_entity_poly.entity_id
_entity_poly.type
_entity_poly.pdbx_seq_one_letter_code
_entity_poly.pdbx_strand_id
1 'polypeptide(L)' 'MIQHEMCVIQYGDAGKSCSDSDECEGYCYAEEAGDITVAGKCSPSNVPFGCYAIVRKGKADAVMCRD' A
#
# COMPACT_ATOMS: atom_id res chain seq x y z
N MET A 1 1.99 26.77 -7.04
CA MET A 1 1.73 25.32 -6.95
C MET A 1 0.78 25.12 -5.79
N ILE A 2 -0.46 24.65 -6.02
CA ILE A 2 -1.41 24.39 -4.93
C ILE A 2 -1.25 22.91 -4.58
N GLN A 3 -0.45 22.61 -3.57
CA GLN A 3 -0.52 21.31 -2.90
C GLN A 3 -1.75 21.40 -2.00
N HIS A 4 -2.77 20.58 -2.27
CA HIS A 4 -3.96 20.54 -1.42
C HIS A 4 -3.56 19.98 -0.06
N GLU A 5 -3.80 20.71 1.02
CA GLU A 5 -3.49 20.24 2.37
C GLU A 5 -4.44 19.08 2.70
N MET A 6 -3.93 17.86 2.56
CA MET A 6 -4.61 16.66 2.97
C MET A 6 -4.17 16.29 4.39
N CYS A 7 -5.10 15.82 5.21
CA CYS A 7 -4.76 15.27 6.51
C CYS A 7 -3.98 13.96 6.30
N VAL A 8 -2.65 14.04 6.42
CA VAL A 8 -1.75 12.88 6.30
C VAL A 8 -1.74 12.16 7.64
N ILE A 9 -2.30 10.96 7.66
CA ILE A 9 -2.27 10.07 8.83
C ILE A 9 -1.10 9.12 8.64
N GLN A 10 -0.15 9.15 9.56
CA GLN A 10 0.95 8.18 9.61
C GLN A 10 0.49 6.93 10.35
N TYR A 11 0.77 5.76 9.80
CA TYR A 11 0.41 4.49 10.41
C TYR A 11 1.57 3.92 11.23
N GLY A 12 1.27 3.30 12.37
CA GLY A 12 2.29 2.76 13.29
C GLY A 12 2.90 1.44 12.81
N ASP A 13 2.29 0.81 11.82
CA ASP A 13 2.67 -0.47 11.23
C ASP A 13 3.39 -0.35 9.88
N ALA A 14 3.74 0.87 9.48
CA ALA A 14 4.46 1.18 8.25
C ALA A 14 5.63 0.20 7.98
N GLY A 15 5.61 -0.44 6.82
CA GLY A 15 6.67 -1.35 6.37
C GLY A 15 6.63 -2.77 6.95
N LYS A 16 5.68 -3.10 7.84
CA LYS A 16 5.47 -4.49 8.29
C LYS A 16 5.02 -5.36 7.12
N SER A 17 5.47 -6.61 7.10
CA SER A 17 5.02 -7.60 6.13
C SER A 17 3.54 -7.92 6.34
N CYS A 18 2.78 -7.99 5.26
CA CYS A 18 1.36 -8.30 5.26
C CYS A 18 1.00 -9.17 4.05
N SER A 19 -0.08 -9.94 4.16
CA SER A 19 -0.66 -10.72 3.06
C SER A 19 -2.06 -10.24 2.66
N ASP A 20 -2.70 -9.45 3.51
CA ASP A 20 -3.94 -8.74 3.22
C ASP A 20 -3.93 -7.34 3.84
N SER A 21 -4.76 -6.44 3.30
CA SER A 21 -4.91 -5.09 3.85
C SER A 21 -5.60 -5.10 5.22
N ASP A 22 -6.34 -6.15 5.56
CA ASP A 22 -6.94 -6.33 6.90
C ASP A 22 -5.88 -6.48 8.01
N GLU A 23 -4.62 -6.77 7.66
CA GLU A 23 -3.49 -6.86 8.60
C GLU A 23 -2.82 -5.51 8.87
N CYS A 24 -3.23 -4.46 8.16
CA CYS A 24 -2.64 -3.13 8.25
C CYS A 24 -3.66 -2.07 8.71
N GLU A 25 -3.18 -0.99 9.32
CA GLU A 25 -3.99 0.21 9.60
C GLU A 25 -4.40 0.93 8.30
N GLY A 26 -3.68 0.68 7.21
CA GLY A 26 -3.96 1.21 5.87
C GLY A 26 -4.06 0.13 4.81
N TYR A 27 -3.22 0.22 3.77
CA TYR A 27 -3.22 -0.73 2.66
C TYR A 27 -1.99 -1.63 2.74
N CYS A 28 -2.19 -2.92 2.46
CA CYS A 28 -1.07 -3.81 2.18
C CYS A 28 -0.68 -3.63 0.70
N TYR A 29 0.56 -3.25 0.43
CA TYR A 29 1.02 -2.97 -0.94
C TYR A 29 2.32 -3.68 -1.29
N ALA A 30 2.48 -4.01 -2.57
CA ALA A 30 3.70 -4.59 -3.14
C ALA A 30 4.18 -3.73 -4.31
N GLU A 31 5.50 -3.77 -4.57
CA GLU A 31 6.11 -3.05 -5.71
C GLU A 31 5.87 -3.77 -7.04
N GLU A 32 5.48 -5.05 -6.98
CA GLU A 32 5.22 -5.89 -8.14
C GLU A 32 3.79 -6.41 -8.13
N ALA A 33 3.14 -6.43 -9.30
CA ALA A 33 1.85 -7.09 -9.49
C ALA A 33 2.04 -8.54 -9.94
N GLY A 34 1.11 -9.41 -9.57
CA GLY A 34 1.11 -10.79 -10.05
C GLY A 34 0.23 -11.74 -9.25
N ASP A 35 -0.13 -12.85 -9.90
CA ASP A 35 -0.86 -13.98 -9.31
C ASP A 35 -0.01 -14.85 -8.38
N ILE A 36 1.27 -14.51 -8.22
CA ILE A 36 2.22 -15.20 -7.34
C ILE A 36 1.96 -14.71 -5.91
N THR A 37 2.07 -15.61 -4.93
CA THR A 37 2.00 -15.23 -3.52
C THR A 37 3.11 -14.23 -3.20
N VAL A 38 2.73 -12.98 -2.94
CA VAL A 38 3.66 -11.91 -2.59
C VAL A 38 3.46 -11.47 -1.14
N ALA A 39 4.56 -11.29 -0.43
CA ALA A 39 4.55 -10.61 0.86
C ALA A 39 4.55 -9.10 0.59
N GLY A 40 3.39 -8.46 0.82
CA GLY A 40 3.26 -7.01 0.76
C GLY A 40 3.85 -6.34 2.00
N LYS A 41 3.80 -5.01 2.01
CA LYS A 41 4.17 -4.16 3.14
C LYS A 41 3.02 -3.21 3.49
N CYS A 42 2.84 -2.90 4.77
CA CYS A 42 1.83 -1.93 5.19
C CYS A 42 2.22 -0.51 4.78
N SER A 43 1.26 0.24 4.23
CA SER A 43 1.39 1.65 3.81
C SER A 43 1.94 2.52 4.94
N PRO A 44 2.83 3.49 4.67
CA PRO A 44 3.31 4.41 5.68
C PRO A 44 2.25 5.45 6.08
N SER A 45 1.34 5.77 5.17
CA SER A 45 0.29 6.76 5.41
C SER A 45 -0.98 6.50 4.59
N ASN A 46 -2.05 7.24 4.88
CA ASN A 46 -3.27 7.26 4.07
C ASN A 46 -3.08 7.88 2.68
N VAL A 47 -1.88 8.40 2.39
CA VAL A 47 -1.50 9.00 1.12
C VAL A 47 -0.56 8.05 0.39
N PRO A 48 -1.08 7.28 -0.58
CA PRO A 48 -0.21 6.52 -1.45
C PRO A 48 0.55 7.47 -2.38
N PHE A 49 1.86 7.23 -2.50
CA PHE A 49 2.77 7.90 -3.41
C PHE A 49 3.60 6.87 -4.17
N GLY A 50 3.84 7.11 -5.45
CA GLY A 50 4.53 6.19 -6.35
C GLY A 50 3.61 5.11 -6.94
N CYS A 51 4.24 4.08 -7.50
CA CYS A 51 3.55 2.92 -8.08
C CYS A 51 3.52 1.77 -7.08
N TYR A 52 2.34 1.20 -6.86
CA TYR A 52 2.13 0.11 -5.91
C TYR A 52 0.94 -0.75 -6.35
N ALA A 53 0.99 -2.04 -6.06
CA ALA A 53 -0.13 -2.96 -6.21
C ALA A 53 -0.72 -3.28 -4.84
N ILE A 54 -2.05 -3.24 -4.70
CA ILE A 54 -2.69 -3.63 -3.44
C ILE A 54 -2.66 -5.16 -3.34
N VAL A 55 -2.19 -5.67 -2.21
CA VAL A 55 -2.18 -7.10 -1.91
C VAL A 55 -3.50 -7.46 -1.22
N ARG A 56 -4.19 -8.46 -1.80
CA ARG A 56 -5.41 -9.06 -1.24
C ARG A 56 -5.27 -10.57 -1.30
N LYS A 57 -5.49 -11.25 -0.18
CA LYS A 57 -5.39 -12.71 -0.06
C LYS A 57 -4.05 -13.26 -0.60
N GLY A 58 -2.96 -12.54 -0.35
CA GLY A 58 -1.60 -12.87 -0.79
C GLY A 58 -1.31 -12.62 -2.27
N LYS A 59 -2.24 -12.03 -3.03
CA LYS A 59 -2.04 -11.70 -4.45
C LYS A 59 -1.96 -10.20 -4.64
N ALA A 60 -0.99 -9.74 -5.42
CA ALA A 60 -0.93 -8.33 -5.81
C ALA A 60 -1.85 -8.08 -7.01
N ASP A 61 -2.78 -7.16 -6.84
CA ASP A 61 -3.69 -6.67 -7.87
C ASP A 61 -2.91 -5.84 -8.93
N ALA A 62 -3.61 -5.18 -9.84
CA ALA A 62 -2.98 -4.28 -10.81
C ALA A 62 -2.17 -3.17 -10.12
N VAL A 63 -1.00 -2.85 -10.68
CA VAL A 63 -0.19 -1.70 -10.24
C VAL A 63 -0.97 -0.40 -10.47
N MET A 64 -1.12 0.38 -9.41
CA MET A 64 -1.67 1.73 -9.42
C MET A 64 -0.53 2.71 -9.19
N CYS A 65 -0.41 3.73 -10.06
CA CYS A 65 0.59 4.79 -9.93
C CYS A 65 -0.09 6.10 -9.55
N ARG A 66 0.36 6.71 -8.46
CA ARG A 66 -0.11 8.01 -7.99
C ARG A 66 1.09 8.91 -7.70
N ASP A 67 1.16 10.02 -8.42
CA ASP A 67 2.18 11.08 -8.26
C ASP A 67 1.53 12.29 -7.54
#